data_AF-A0A923WIB5-F1
#
_entry.id   AF-A0A923WIB5-F1
#
_cell.length_a   1.000
_cell.length_b   1.000
_cell.length_c   1.000
_cell.angle_alpha   90.00
_cell.angle_beta   90.00
_cell.angle_gamma   90.00
#
_symmetry.space_group_name_H-M   'P 1'
#
loop_
_entity.id
_entity.type
_entity.pdbx_description
1 polymer ?
#
loop_
_entity_poly.entity_id
_entity_poly.type
_entity_poly.pdbx_seq_one_letter_code
_entity_poly.pdbx_strand_id
1 'polypeptide(L)'
;MNASEYKAIGQRPDVFSRPDLEDTIRALSEIHPVLSLQLAAILTQPGVSKPDKHSGDSTADFFRLELSTDDAETITDLLGGKEAESVGVDGNTTPAASYYARFVDLRTNYLSYLNDRTQD
;
A
#
# COMPACT_ATOMS: atom_id res chain seq x y z
N MET A 1 -21.56 -6.53 -8.50
CA MET A 1 -20.29 -7.24 -8.25
C MET A 1 -20.53 -8.33 -7.22
N ASN A 2 -20.01 -9.53 -7.44
CA ASN A 2 -20.11 -10.67 -6.51
C ASN A 2 -18.85 -10.82 -5.64
N ALA A 3 -18.87 -11.72 -4.66
CA ALA A 3 -17.76 -11.91 -3.71
C ALA A 3 -16.45 -12.36 -4.38
N SER A 4 -16.52 -13.21 -5.40
CA SER A 4 -15.34 -13.69 -6.13
C SER A 4 -14.70 -12.56 -6.93
N GLU A 5 -15.50 -11.72 -7.58
CA GLU A 5 -15.04 -10.53 -8.30
C GLU A 5 -14.38 -9.54 -7.34
N TYR A 6 -14.98 -9.29 -6.17
CA TYR A 6 -14.42 -8.39 -5.17
C TYR A 6 -13.08 -8.88 -4.63
N LYS A 7 -12.98 -10.19 -4.34
CA LYS A 7 -11.73 -10.82 -3.94
C LYS A 7 -10.65 -10.69 -5.02
N ALA A 8 -11.00 -10.92 -6.28
CA ALA A 8 -10.06 -10.78 -7.39
C ALA A 8 -9.58 -9.33 -7.55
N ILE A 9 -10.47 -8.34 -7.36
CA ILE A 9 -10.08 -6.92 -7.38
C ILE A 9 -9.09 -6.61 -6.24
N GLY A 10 -9.37 -7.08 -5.03
CA GLY A 10 -8.48 -6.90 -3.87
C GLY A 10 -7.11 -7.59 -4.00
N GLN A 11 -6.90 -8.43 -5.02
CA GLN A 11 -5.64 -9.09 -5.32
C GLN A 11 -4.84 -8.42 -6.44
N ARG A 12 -5.37 -7.34 -7.04
CA ARG A 12 -4.66 -6.62 -8.09
C ARG A 12 -3.47 -5.84 -7.50
N PRO A 13 -2.34 -5.72 -8.22
CA PRO A 13 -1.17 -4.96 -7.73
C PRO A 13 -1.44 -3.48 -7.48
N ASP A 14 -2.41 -2.88 -8.16
CA ASP A 14 -2.81 -1.48 -8.00
C ASP A 14 -3.89 -1.25 -6.93
N VAL A 15 -4.31 -2.29 -6.22
CA VAL A 15 -5.36 -2.22 -5.20
C VAL A 15 -4.78 -2.50 -3.83
N PHE A 16 -5.00 -1.58 -2.90
CA PHE A 16 -4.51 -1.66 -1.53
C PHE A 16 -5.67 -1.64 -0.55
N SER A 17 -5.49 -2.37 0.55
CA SER A 17 -6.44 -2.30 1.65
C SER A 17 -6.31 -0.96 2.38
N ARG A 18 -7.41 -0.50 2.99
CA ARG A 18 -7.40 0.66 3.87
C ARG A 18 -6.35 0.55 4.98
N PRO A 19 -6.25 -0.57 5.74
CA PRO A 19 -5.21 -0.72 6.75
C PRO A 19 -3.79 -0.58 6.20
N ASP A 20 -3.49 -1.16 5.03
CA ASP A 20 -2.16 -1.06 4.43
C ASP A 20 -1.82 0.40 4.04
N LEU A 21 -2.80 1.15 3.55
CA LEU A 21 -2.66 2.58 3.26
C LEU A 21 -2.46 3.41 4.52
N GLU A 22 -3.28 3.20 5.55
CA GLU A 22 -3.19 3.91 6.83
C GLU A 22 -1.85 3.67 7.54
N ASP A 23 -1.35 2.43 7.49
CA ASP A 23 -0.04 2.09 8.03
C ASP A 23 1.10 2.70 7.21
N THR A 24 1.00 2.73 5.87
CA THR A 24 1.98 3.44 5.03
C THR A 24 1.98 4.94 5.33
N ILE A 25 0.81 5.56 5.46
CA ILE A 25 0.66 6.98 5.84
C ILE A 25 1.36 7.23 7.17
N ARG A 26 1.15 6.37 8.18
CA ARG A 26 1.79 6.51 9.49
C ARG A 26 3.31 6.37 9.41
N ALA A 27 3.83 5.46 8.59
CA ALA A 27 5.26 5.28 8.41
C ALA A 27 5.94 6.48 7.74
N LEU A 28 5.20 7.20 6.89
CA LEU A 28 5.73 8.33 6.10
C LEU A 28 5.44 9.70 6.69
N SER A 29 4.51 9.84 7.63
CA SER A 29 3.98 11.14 8.07
C SER A 29 5.06 12.11 8.59
N GLU A 30 6.08 11.59 9.28
CA GLU A 30 7.17 12.41 9.84
C GLU A 30 8.32 12.62 8.85
N ILE A 31 8.54 11.70 7.92
CA ILE A 31 9.74 11.64 7.06
C ILE A 31 9.46 12.23 5.68
N HIS A 32 8.24 12.04 5.18
CA HIS A 32 7.81 12.51 3.87
C HIS A 32 6.33 12.97 3.87
N PRO A 33 6.03 14.12 4.52
CA PRO A 33 4.65 14.57 4.77
C PRO A 33 3.83 14.81 3.49
N VAL A 34 4.46 15.18 2.37
CA VAL A 34 3.77 15.42 1.10
C VAL A 34 3.16 14.12 0.54
N LEU A 35 3.97 13.07 0.37
CA LEU A 35 3.49 11.73 -0.01
C LEU A 35 2.48 11.17 0.99
N SER A 36 2.68 11.39 2.29
CA SER A 36 1.70 11.02 3.31
C SER A 36 0.34 11.68 3.07
N LEU A 37 0.30 12.97 2.72
CA LEU A 37 -0.93 13.69 2.41
C LEU A 37 -1.56 13.22 1.09
N GLN A 38 -0.75 12.90 0.08
CA GLN A 38 -1.24 12.33 -1.19
C GLN A 38 -1.92 10.98 -0.96
N LEU A 39 -1.29 10.07 -0.19
CA LEU A 39 -1.90 8.80 0.18
C LEU A 39 -3.17 8.98 1.02
N ALA A 40 -3.19 9.95 1.94
CA ALA A 40 -4.39 10.26 2.73
C ALA A 40 -5.53 10.77 1.83
N ALA A 41 -5.23 11.53 0.78
CA ALA A 41 -6.24 11.99 -0.18
C ALA A 41 -6.90 10.82 -0.92
N ILE A 42 -6.19 9.72 -1.20
CA ILE A 42 -6.77 8.50 -1.81
C ILE A 42 -7.88 7.92 -0.93
N LEU A 43 -7.70 7.92 0.40
CA LEU A 43 -8.71 7.42 1.34
C LEU A 43 -10.00 8.26 1.38
N THR A 44 -9.97 9.48 0.83
CA THR A 44 -11.14 10.36 0.70
C THR A 44 -11.93 10.14 -0.61
N GLN A 45 -11.34 9.43 -1.57
CA GLN A 45 -11.97 9.12 -2.84
C GLN A 45 -12.93 7.92 -2.71
N PRO A 46 -13.86 7.73 -3.67
CA PRO A 46 -14.62 6.49 -3.75
C PRO A 46 -13.69 5.29 -3.94
N GLY A 47 -13.63 4.41 -2.94
CA GLY A 47 -12.88 3.15 -3.04
C GLY A 47 -13.62 2.11 -3.90
N VAL A 48 -13.11 0.88 -3.91
CA VAL A 48 -13.75 -0.24 -4.59
C VAL A 48 -15.09 -0.53 -3.91
N SER A 49 -16.19 -0.42 -4.67
CA SER A 49 -17.54 -0.72 -4.17
C SER A 49 -17.58 -2.12 -3.58
N LYS A 50 -18.34 -2.33 -2.50
CA LYS A 50 -18.54 -3.63 -1.87
C LYS A 50 -19.64 -4.43 -2.60
N PRO A 51 -19.62 -5.78 -2.59
CA PRO A 51 -20.76 -6.59 -3.00
C PRO A 51 -21.98 -6.32 -2.11
N ASP A 52 -23.19 -6.44 -2.67
CA ASP A 52 -24.45 -6.18 -1.93
C ASP A 52 -24.62 -7.03 -0.66
N LYS A 53 -24.00 -8.22 -0.62
CA LYS A 53 -24.05 -9.16 0.51
C LYS A 53 -22.83 -9.08 1.43
N HIS A 54 -21.96 -8.09 1.26
CA HIS A 54 -20.79 -7.92 2.11
C HIS A 54 -21.21 -7.38 3.48
N SER A 55 -20.83 -8.08 4.54
CA SER A 55 -21.11 -7.65 5.91
C SER A 55 -20.14 -6.55 6.33
N GLY A 56 -20.65 -5.49 6.96
CA GLY A 56 -19.83 -4.41 7.48
C GLY A 56 -20.50 -3.05 7.27
N ASP A 57 -19.77 -1.99 7.57
CA ASP A 57 -20.20 -0.64 7.21
C ASP A 57 -20.04 -0.37 5.71
N SER A 58 -20.56 0.78 5.27
CA SER A 58 -20.45 1.25 3.90
C SER A 58 -19.06 1.82 3.55
N THR A 59 -18.09 1.81 4.48
CA THR A 59 -16.75 2.32 4.17
C THR A 59 -16.05 1.38 3.21
N ALA A 60 -15.27 1.91 2.27
CA ALA A 60 -14.53 1.05 1.35
C ALA A 60 -13.35 0.37 2.05
N ASP A 61 -13.19 -0.94 1.82
CA ASP A 61 -12.07 -1.73 2.36
C ASP A 61 -10.83 -1.63 1.46
N PHE A 62 -11.03 -1.35 0.18
CA PHE A 62 -9.98 -1.33 -0.85
C PHE A 62 -10.01 -0.04 -1.66
N PHE A 63 -8.83 0.40 -2.05
CA PHE A 63 -8.60 1.62 -2.83
C PHE A 63 -7.64 1.32 -3.97
N ARG A 64 -7.89 1.93 -5.13
CA ARG A 64 -6.92 1.91 -6.23
C ARG A 64 -5.89 3.00 -6.02
N LEU A 65 -4.63 2.68 -6.26
CA LEU A 65 -3.55 3.65 -6.24
C LEU A 65 -3.25 4.10 -7.65
N GLU A 66 -3.15 5.41 -7.79
CA GLU A 66 -2.71 6.10 -9.00
C GLU A 66 -1.58 7.04 -8.58
N LEU A 67 -0.39 6.48 -8.44
CA LEU A 67 0.83 7.21 -8.14
C LEU A 67 1.74 7.22 -9.37
N SER A 68 2.60 8.23 -9.46
CA SER A 68 3.71 8.19 -10.42
C SER A 68 4.69 7.08 -10.05
N THR A 69 5.48 6.61 -11.04
CA THR A 69 6.56 5.65 -10.78
C THR A 69 7.54 6.20 -9.74
N ASP A 70 7.96 7.46 -9.88
CA ASP A 70 8.87 8.13 -8.95
C ASP A 70 8.34 8.18 -7.51
N ASP A 71 7.05 8.47 -7.33
CA ASP A 71 6.42 8.45 -6.00
C ASP A 71 6.38 7.02 -5.43
N ALA A 72 6.09 6.02 -6.27
CA ALA A 72 6.06 4.63 -5.85
C ALA A 72 7.46 4.10 -5.47
N GLU A 73 8.50 4.48 -6.22
CA GLU A 73 9.91 4.21 -5.89
C GLU A 73 10.28 4.86 -4.56
N THR A 74 9.98 6.14 -4.40
CA THR A 74 10.27 6.89 -3.16
C THR A 74 9.62 6.24 -1.94
N ILE A 75 8.35 5.82 -2.04
CA ILE A 75 7.67 5.11 -0.94
C ILE A 75 8.36 3.78 -0.64
N THR A 76 8.74 3.02 -1.67
CA THR A 76 9.40 1.72 -1.53
C THR A 76 10.74 1.88 -0.80
N ASP A 77 11.55 2.86 -1.20
CA ASP A 77 12.86 3.14 -0.61
C ASP A 77 12.73 3.58 0.86
N LEU A 78 11.77 4.44 1.18
CA LEU A 78 11.53 4.88 2.56
C LEU A 78 11.12 3.73 3.47
N LEU A 79 10.28 2.82 2.98
CA LEU A 79 9.89 1.62 3.72
C LEU A 79 11.05 0.62 3.86
N GLY A 80 11.89 0.47 2.83
CA GLY A 80 13.11 -0.34 2.88
C GLY A 80 14.13 0.21 3.88
N GLY A 81 14.26 1.54 3.97
CA GLY A 81 15.04 2.19 5.02
C GLY A 81 14.53 1.85 6.42
N LYS A 82 13.20 1.90 6.62
CA LYS A 82 12.57 1.53 7.89
C LYS A 82 12.75 0.05 8.25
N GLU A 83 12.68 -0.83 7.27
CA GLU A 83 12.99 -2.25 7.43
C GLU A 83 14.43 -2.43 7.92
N ALA A 84 15.40 -1.82 7.24
CA ALA A 84 16.82 -1.92 7.57
C ALA A 84 17.13 -1.33 8.96
N GLU A 85 16.54 -0.18 9.30
CA GLU A 85 16.66 0.45 10.64
C GLU A 85 16.08 -0.43 11.76
N SER A 86 15.13 -1.30 11.42
CA SER A 86 14.44 -2.16 12.38
C SER A 86 15.11 -3.51 12.59
N VAL A 87 16.17 -3.83 11.84
CA VAL A 87 16.95 -5.06 12.04
C VAL A 87 17.65 -5.02 13.40
N GLY A 88 17.73 -6.17 14.07
CA GLY A 88 18.38 -6.30 15.37
C GLY A 88 19.86 -5.96 15.28
N VAL A 89 20.45 -5.51 16.39
CA VAL A 89 21.89 -5.18 16.47
C VAL A 89 22.80 -6.37 16.14
N ASP A 90 22.28 -7.58 16.25
CA ASP A 90 22.91 -8.86 15.92
C ASP A 90 22.68 -9.28 14.45
N GLY A 91 22.00 -8.46 13.66
CA GLY A 91 21.62 -8.74 12.28
C GLY A 91 20.38 -9.62 12.12
N ASN A 92 19.69 -9.97 13.21
CA ASN A 92 18.48 -10.80 13.13
C ASN A 92 17.25 -9.97 12.77
N THR A 93 16.35 -10.55 11.96
CA THR A 93 15.06 -9.95 11.63
C THR A 93 14.20 -9.82 12.88
N THR A 94 13.77 -8.59 13.20
CA THR A 94 12.84 -8.31 14.30
C THR A 94 11.40 -8.30 13.80
N PRO A 95 10.39 -8.33 14.69
CA PRO A 95 9.00 -8.14 14.29
C PRO A 95 8.74 -6.82 13.55
N ALA A 96 9.47 -5.75 13.90
CA ALA A 96 9.36 -4.46 13.22
C ALA A 96 9.97 -4.51 11.80
N ALA A 97 11.11 -5.19 11.63
CA ALA A 97 11.69 -5.42 10.31
C ALA A 97 10.74 -6.25 9.43
N SER A 98 10.18 -7.35 9.96
CA SER A 98 9.17 -8.15 9.23
C SER A 98 7.91 -7.36 8.88
N TYR A 99 7.49 -6.45 9.75
CA TYR A 99 6.35 -5.56 9.49
C TYR A 99 6.63 -4.63 8.30
N TYR A 100 7.80 -3.98 8.26
CA TYR A 100 8.16 -3.12 7.13
C TYR A 100 8.45 -3.90 5.85
N ALA A 101 9.09 -5.07 5.93
CA ALA A 101 9.35 -5.95 4.79
C ALA A 101 8.06 -6.30 4.04
N ARG A 102 6.96 -6.58 4.74
CA ARG A 102 5.65 -6.81 4.10
C ARG A 102 5.20 -5.62 3.24
N PHE A 103 5.43 -4.38 3.70
CA PHE A 103 5.05 -3.20 2.91
C PHE A 103 5.99 -2.98 1.74
N VAL A 104 7.29 -3.28 1.90
CA VAL A 104 8.25 -3.27 0.79
C VAL A 104 7.79 -4.24 -0.30
N ASP A 105 7.48 -5.49 0.05
CA ASP A 105 6.98 -6.49 -0.91
C ASP A 105 5.74 -6.02 -1.66
N LEU A 106 4.76 -5.44 -0.95
CA LEU A 106 3.54 -4.89 -1.54
C LEU A 106 3.84 -3.75 -2.52
N ARG A 107 4.78 -2.87 -2.18
CA ARG A 107 5.15 -1.71 -3.01
C ARG A 107 6.00 -2.11 -4.20
N THR A 108 6.91 -3.08 -4.06
CA THR A 108 7.69 -3.65 -5.17
C THR A 108 6.79 -4.30 -6.21
N ASN A 109 5.73 -5.01 -5.78
CA ASN A 109 4.74 -5.58 -6.71
C ASN A 109 4.00 -4.47 -7.49
N TYR A 110 3.56 -3.42 -6.79
CA TYR A 110 2.93 -2.26 -7.44
C TYR A 110 3.87 -1.52 -8.40
N LEU A 111 5.12 -1.32 -8.01
CA LEU A 111 6.13 -0.68 -8.86
C LEU A 111 6.40 -1.49 -10.13
N SER A 112 6.51 -2.82 -10.01
CA SER A 112 6.63 -3.72 -11.16
C SER A 112 5.44 -3.55 -12.11
N TYR A 113 4.23 -3.52 -11.56
CA TYR A 113 3.01 -3.26 -12.32
C TYR A 113 3.00 -1.90 -13.03
N LEU A 114 3.50 -0.83 -12.40
CA LEU A 114 3.60 0.48 -13.05
C LEU A 114 4.61 0.47 -14.20
N ASN A 115 5.76 -0.16 -14.00
CA ASN A 115 6.82 -0.27 -15.00
C ASN A 115 6.38 -1.08 -16.23
N ASP A 116 5.59 -2.13 -16.04
CA ASP A 116 5.03 -2.89 -17.16
C ASP A 116 4.01 -2.07 -17.97
N ARG A 117 3.32 -1.11 -17.33
CA ARG A 117 2.30 -0.26 -17.97
C ARG A 117 2.85 0.95 -18.71
N THR A 118 4.07 1.37 -18.43
CA THR A 118 4.72 2.51 -19.11
C THR A 118 5.50 2.08 -20.35
N GLN A 119 5.55 0.78 -20.65
CA GLN A 119 6.20 0.21 -21.84
C GLN A 119 5.24 0.02 -23.05
N ASP A 120 3.95 0.32 -22.90
CA ASP A 120 2.93 0.37 -23.96
C ASP A 120 2.67 1.80 -24.46
#